data_AF-A0A0W0V929-F1
#
_entry.id   AF-A0A0W0V929-F1
#
_cell.length_a   1.000
_cell.length_b   1.000
_cell.length_c   1.000
_cell.angle_alpha   90.00
_cell.angle_beta   90.00
_cell.angle_gamma   90.00
#
_symmetry.space_group_name_H-M   'P 1'
#
loop_
_entity.id
_entity.type
_entity.pdbx_description
1 polymer ?
#
loop_
_entity_poly.entity_id
_entity_poly.type
_entity_poly.pdbx_seq_one_letter_code
_entity_poly.pdbx_strand_id
1 'polypeptide(L)'
;MSIQELLKQLQALIEHQDWGKEVNFNGLRAFSRSLVFFHNPSYALEYSQLSEEESLSPKGITAINRLLKSNAAPELKVAQIKKKLMELGYDGQQGNKGWVRTEKTHQAYCSMAKAIMDFEKNKLVVKDNLTHAYL
;
A
#
# COMPACT_ATOMS: atom_id res chain seq x y z
N MET A 1 -10.89 -15.77 -10.88
CA MET A 1 -10.87 -14.49 -10.15
C MET A 1 -10.97 -13.34 -11.14
N SER A 2 -11.96 -12.47 -11.00
CA SER A 2 -12.11 -11.25 -11.80
C SER A 2 -11.22 -10.12 -11.29
N ILE A 3 -11.01 -9.08 -12.10
CA ILE A 3 -10.22 -7.91 -11.68
C ILE A 3 -10.90 -7.13 -10.55
N GLN A 4 -12.23 -7.12 -10.51
CA GLN A 4 -12.99 -6.47 -9.44
C GLN A 4 -12.86 -7.25 -8.12
N GLU A 5 -12.85 -8.58 -8.18
CA GLU A 5 -12.59 -9.43 -7.01
C GLU A 5 -11.18 -9.19 -6.45
N LEU A 6 -10.17 -9.07 -7.32
CA LEU A 6 -8.81 -8.72 -6.91
C LEU A 6 -8.78 -7.36 -6.21
N LEU A 7 -9.38 -6.32 -6.81
CA LEU A 7 -9.41 -4.98 -6.20
C LEU A 7 -10.13 -4.99 -4.83
N LYS A 8 -11.21 -5.76 -4.69
CA LYS A 8 -11.91 -5.94 -3.41
C LYS A 8 -11.02 -6.66 -2.39
N GLN A 9 -10.28 -7.68 -2.80
CA GLN A 9 -9.33 -8.37 -1.93
C GLN A 9 -8.19 -7.43 -1.47
N LEU A 10 -7.64 -6.63 -2.38
CA LEU A 10 -6.62 -5.62 -2.05
C LEU A 10 -7.16 -4.57 -1.07
N GLN A 11 -8.41 -4.13 -1.25
CA GLN A 11 -9.07 -3.20 -0.34
C GLN A 11 -9.24 -3.81 1.07
N ALA A 12 -9.68 -5.07 1.15
CA ALA A 12 -9.85 -5.76 2.44
C ALA A 12 -8.53 -5.91 3.22
N LEU A 13 -7.40 -6.07 2.52
CA LEU A 13 -6.08 -6.10 3.16
C LEU A 13 -5.69 -4.77 3.82
N ILE A 14 -6.33 -3.67 3.42
CA ILE A 14 -6.06 -2.32 3.94
C ILE A 14 -7.10 -1.89 4.98
N GLU A 15 -8.37 -2.20 4.82
CA GLU A 15 -9.45 -1.65 5.65
C GLU A 15 -9.49 -2.18 7.09
N HIS A 16 -8.98 -3.38 7.35
CA HIS A 16 -9.10 -4.01 8.67
C HIS A 16 -7.94 -3.71 9.63
N GLN A 17 -7.05 -2.76 9.32
CA GLN A 17 -5.90 -2.45 10.15
C GLN A 17 -5.86 -0.99 10.62
N ASP A 18 -5.53 -0.83 11.90
CA ASP A 18 -5.17 0.45 12.51
C ASP A 18 -3.74 0.83 12.12
N TRP A 19 -3.60 1.46 10.95
CA TRP A 19 -2.31 1.79 10.35
C TRP A 19 -1.50 2.82 11.16
N GLY A 20 -2.13 3.59 12.05
CA GLY A 20 -1.43 4.57 12.88
C GLY A 20 -0.41 3.91 13.83
N LYS A 21 -0.65 2.65 14.22
CA LYS A 21 0.28 1.85 15.02
C LYS A 21 1.45 1.27 14.23
N GLU A 22 1.32 1.24 12.92
CA GLU A 22 2.29 0.64 12.00
C GLU A 22 3.20 1.70 11.36
N VAL A 23 3.02 2.97 11.72
CA VAL A 23 3.92 4.04 11.33
C VAL A 23 5.10 4.09 12.30
N ASN A 24 6.24 3.57 11.84
CA ASN A 24 7.49 3.67 12.59
C ASN A 24 7.82 5.15 12.91
N PHE A 25 8.37 5.37 14.11
CA PHE A 25 8.77 6.68 14.63
C PHE A 25 7.61 7.65 14.90
N ASN A 26 6.37 7.19 15.06
CA ASN A 26 5.26 8.07 15.47
C ASN A 26 5.50 8.79 16.80
N GLY A 27 6.19 8.15 17.76
CA GLY A 27 6.65 8.82 18.98
C GLY A 27 7.62 9.98 18.71
N LEU A 28 8.55 9.81 17.77
CA LEU A 28 9.49 10.87 17.37
C LEU A 28 8.75 12.02 16.65
N ARG A 29 7.73 11.72 15.85
CA ARG A 29 6.86 12.74 15.23
C ARG A 29 6.00 13.49 16.24
N ALA A 30 5.52 12.81 17.29
CA ALA A 30 4.81 13.48 18.38
C ALA A 30 5.77 14.42 19.13
N PHE A 31 6.99 13.96 19.41
CA PHE A 31 8.02 14.78 20.03
C PHE A 31 8.42 15.99 19.17
N SER A 32 8.60 15.84 17.85
CA SER A 32 8.91 16.98 16.97
C SER A 32 7.81 18.03 16.96
N ARG A 33 6.53 17.62 16.99
CA ARG A 33 5.39 18.54 17.13
C ARG A 33 5.45 19.32 18.46
N SER A 34 5.78 18.66 19.56
CA SER A 34 5.99 19.33 20.85
C SER A 34 7.15 20.34 20.79
N LEU A 35 8.27 20.01 20.15
CA LEU A 35 9.39 20.94 19.99
C LEU A 35 9.01 22.19 19.19
N VAL A 36 8.28 22.04 18.07
CA VAL A 36 7.80 23.19 17.29
C VAL A 36 6.85 24.05 18.11
N PHE A 37 5.95 23.43 18.90
CA PHE A 37 5.07 24.16 19.80
C PHE A 37 5.82 25.04 20.80
N PHE A 38 6.90 24.53 21.40
CA PHE A 38 7.69 25.29 22.38
C PHE A 38 8.62 26.33 21.78
N HIS A 39 9.25 26.04 20.62
CA HIS A 39 10.25 26.93 20.03
C HIS A 39 9.67 27.93 19.02
N ASN A 40 8.58 27.57 18.34
CA ASN A 40 7.99 28.33 17.24
C ASN A 40 6.45 28.26 17.30
N PRO A 41 5.82 28.75 18.39
CA PRO A 41 4.37 28.59 18.62
C PRO A 41 3.51 29.18 17.50
N SER A 42 3.97 30.23 16.82
CA SER A 42 3.29 30.85 15.67
C SER A 42 3.09 29.89 14.49
N TYR A 43 3.98 28.91 14.31
CA TYR A 43 3.94 27.92 13.22
C TYR A 43 3.41 26.56 13.69
N ALA A 44 3.16 26.38 14.98
CA ALA A 44 2.85 25.08 15.57
C ALA A 44 1.54 24.48 15.03
N LEU A 45 0.52 25.30 14.83
CA LEU A 45 -0.78 24.86 14.29
C LEU A 45 -0.63 24.35 12.85
N GLU A 46 -0.01 25.14 11.98
CA GLU A 46 0.22 24.79 10.58
C GLU A 46 1.11 23.55 10.45
N TYR A 47 2.22 23.50 11.22
CA TYR A 47 3.09 22.33 11.25
C TYR A 47 2.36 21.07 11.74
N SER A 48 1.52 21.19 12.77
CA SER A 48 0.72 20.06 13.27
C SER A 48 -0.23 19.55 12.20
N GLN A 49 -0.95 20.43 11.50
CA GLN A 49 -1.87 20.06 10.43
C GLN A 49 -1.15 19.35 9.27
N LEU A 50 0.00 19.88 8.84
CA LEU A 50 0.78 19.31 7.74
C LEU A 50 1.41 17.94 8.11
N SER A 51 1.77 17.73 9.37
CA SER A 51 2.44 16.50 9.84
C SER A 51 1.49 15.41 10.35
N GLU A 52 0.21 15.74 10.57
CA GLU A 52 -0.78 14.81 11.08
C GLU A 52 -1.02 13.65 10.12
N GLU A 53 -1.16 13.93 8.81
CA GLU A 53 -1.37 12.90 7.79
C GLU A 53 -0.27 11.83 7.80
N GLU A 54 0.98 12.23 8.04
CA GLU A 54 2.12 11.31 8.09
C GLU A 54 2.09 10.35 9.28
N SER A 55 1.29 10.67 10.30
CA SER A 55 1.16 9.87 11.52
C SER A 55 0.02 8.84 11.43
N LEU A 56 -0.90 8.99 10.45
CA LEU A 56 -2.11 8.16 10.35
C LEU A 56 -1.86 6.80 9.69
N SER A 57 -0.93 6.73 8.73
CA SER A 57 -0.69 5.49 7.97
C SER A 57 0.68 5.50 7.27
N PRO A 58 1.31 4.34 7.06
CA PRO A 58 2.53 4.25 6.26
C PRO A 58 2.32 4.83 4.86
N LYS A 59 3.27 5.66 4.38
CA LYS A 59 3.17 6.36 3.08
C LYS A 59 2.81 5.43 1.91
N GLY A 60 3.33 4.19 1.91
CA GLY A 60 3.01 3.20 0.88
C GLY A 60 1.56 2.69 0.94
N ILE A 61 1.00 2.46 2.13
CA ILE A 61 -0.41 2.10 2.32
C ILE A 61 -1.31 3.25 1.88
N THR A 62 -0.99 4.49 2.28
CA THR A 62 -1.72 5.69 1.83
C THR A 62 -1.73 5.80 0.30
N ALA A 63 -0.58 5.58 -0.36
CA ALA A 63 -0.49 5.62 -1.82
C ALA A 63 -1.37 4.53 -2.47
N ILE A 64 -1.30 3.29 -1.99
CA ILE A 64 -2.11 2.18 -2.53
C ILE A 64 -3.61 2.44 -2.32
N ASN A 65 -4.01 2.93 -1.15
CA ASN A 65 -5.41 3.26 -0.85
C ASN A 65 -5.94 4.37 -1.78
N ARG A 66 -5.12 5.40 -2.08
CA ARG A 66 -5.48 6.44 -3.06
C ARG A 66 -5.67 5.86 -4.46
N LEU A 67 -4.83 4.91 -4.87
CA LEU A 67 -4.97 4.22 -6.16
C LEU A 67 -6.26 3.39 -6.23
N LEU A 68 -6.57 2.65 -5.16
CA LEU A 68 -7.79 1.84 -5.07
C LEU A 68 -9.06 2.71 -5.17
N LYS A 69 -9.06 3.87 -4.52
CA LYS A 69 -10.18 4.83 -4.52
C LYS A 69 -10.25 5.74 -5.75
N SER A 70 -9.24 5.73 -6.62
CA SER A 70 -9.23 6.58 -7.82
C SER A 70 -10.33 6.20 -8.83
N ASN A 71 -10.67 7.10 -9.75
CA ASN A 71 -11.60 6.80 -10.86
C ASN A 71 -10.92 6.13 -12.07
N ALA A 72 -9.70 5.63 -11.91
CA ALA A 72 -8.97 4.96 -12.98
C ALA A 72 -9.62 3.62 -13.38
N ALA A 73 -9.36 3.17 -14.61
CA ALA A 73 -9.77 1.84 -15.06
C ALA A 73 -9.18 0.74 -14.15
N PRO A 74 -9.92 -0.36 -13.87
CA PRO A 74 -9.46 -1.44 -12.99
C PRO A 74 -8.07 -2.00 -13.31
N GLU A 75 -7.77 -2.18 -14.60
CA GLU A 75 -6.48 -2.65 -15.12
C GLU A 75 -5.36 -1.68 -14.77
N LEU A 76 -5.62 -0.38 -14.95
CA LEU A 76 -4.66 0.67 -14.64
C LEU A 76 -4.41 0.75 -13.13
N LYS A 77 -5.44 0.57 -12.30
CA LYS A 77 -5.28 0.50 -10.83
C LYS A 77 -4.35 -0.63 -10.43
N VAL A 78 -4.60 -1.85 -10.93
CA VAL A 78 -3.76 -3.02 -10.62
C VAL A 78 -2.33 -2.80 -11.08
N ALA A 79 -2.12 -2.27 -12.29
CA ALA A 79 -0.78 -1.98 -12.81
C ALA A 79 -0.03 -0.94 -11.96
N GLN A 80 -0.72 0.13 -11.53
CA GLN A 80 -0.12 1.17 -10.68
C GLN A 80 0.19 0.66 -9.27
N ILE A 81 -0.69 -0.17 -8.69
CA ILE A 81 -0.46 -0.80 -7.39
C ILE A 81 0.73 -1.76 -7.48
N LYS A 82 0.80 -2.59 -8.53
CA LYS A 82 1.94 -3.47 -8.79
C LYS A 82 3.24 -2.68 -8.89
N LYS A 83 3.25 -1.61 -9.70
CA LYS A 83 4.41 -0.73 -9.83
C LYS A 83 4.83 -0.17 -8.45
N LYS A 84 3.88 0.29 -7.65
CA LYS A 84 4.15 0.79 -6.29
C LYS A 84 4.77 -0.27 -5.39
N LEU A 85 4.27 -1.51 -5.42
CA LEU A 85 4.81 -2.62 -4.65
C LEU A 85 6.24 -2.98 -5.10
N MET A 86 6.51 -2.97 -6.40
CA MET A 86 7.85 -3.21 -6.94
C MET A 86 8.84 -2.11 -6.53
N GLU A 87 8.45 -0.83 -6.56
CA GLU A 87 9.26 0.29 -6.04
C GLU A 87 9.60 0.10 -4.55
N LEU A 88 8.72 -0.58 -3.80
CA LEU A 88 8.93 -0.91 -2.39
C LEU A 88 9.75 -2.19 -2.18
N GLY A 89 10.07 -2.92 -3.24
CA GLY A 89 10.83 -4.19 -3.21
C GLY A 89 9.97 -5.44 -2.98
N TYR A 90 8.72 -5.43 -3.42
CA TYR A 90 7.79 -6.56 -3.35
C TYR A 90 7.31 -6.95 -4.74
N ASP A 91 7.68 -8.14 -5.20
CA ASP A 91 7.35 -8.68 -6.52
C ASP A 91 6.35 -9.87 -6.47
N GLY A 92 6.03 -10.34 -5.25
CA GLY A 92 5.14 -11.47 -5.01
C GLY A 92 5.85 -12.82 -4.84
N GLN A 93 7.17 -12.87 -5.06
CA GLN A 93 8.02 -14.05 -4.80
C GLN A 93 8.96 -13.81 -3.63
N GLN A 94 9.47 -12.59 -3.49
CA GLN A 94 10.35 -12.15 -2.43
C GLN A 94 9.84 -10.83 -1.83
N GLY A 95 9.88 -10.73 -0.50
CA GLY A 95 9.63 -9.49 0.21
C GLY A 95 10.89 -9.06 0.92
N ASN A 96 11.46 -7.90 0.56
CA ASN A 96 12.58 -7.36 1.32
C ASN A 96 12.05 -6.54 2.51
N LYS A 97 12.14 -7.11 3.71
CA LYS A 97 11.79 -6.41 4.95
C LYS A 97 12.85 -5.37 5.28
N GLY A 98 12.70 -4.17 4.71
CA GLY A 98 13.49 -3.01 5.11
C GLY A 98 13.21 -2.61 6.57
N TRP A 99 14.24 -2.12 7.27
CA TRP A 99 14.20 -1.66 8.67
C TRP A 99 13.14 -0.60 8.98
N VAL A 100 12.68 0.13 7.95
CA VAL A 100 11.69 1.20 8.07
C VAL A 100 10.26 0.67 8.21
N ARG A 101 10.01 -0.64 7.99
CA ARG A 101 8.65 -1.22 7.96
C ARG A 101 8.39 -2.09 9.17
N THR A 102 7.20 -1.97 9.75
CA THR A 102 6.71 -2.93 10.74
C THR A 102 6.41 -4.28 10.08
N GLU A 103 6.30 -5.31 10.90
CA GLU A 103 5.95 -6.65 10.43
C GLU A 103 4.59 -6.67 9.71
N LYS A 104 3.57 -5.98 10.24
CA LYS A 104 2.25 -5.97 9.58
C LYS A 104 2.27 -5.23 8.24
N THR A 105 2.99 -4.12 8.16
CA THR A 105 3.18 -3.40 6.89
C THR A 105 3.87 -4.28 5.85
N HIS A 106 4.90 -5.03 6.28
CA HIS A 106 5.59 -5.99 5.42
C HIS A 106 4.64 -7.10 4.93
N GLN A 107 3.89 -7.72 5.84
CA GLN A 107 2.92 -8.78 5.52
C GLN A 107 1.82 -8.32 4.57
N ALA A 108 1.33 -7.09 4.73
CA ALA A 108 0.33 -6.52 3.85
C ALA A 108 0.88 -6.35 2.42
N TYR A 109 2.11 -5.83 2.26
CA TYR A 109 2.74 -5.72 0.94
C TYR A 109 3.00 -7.07 0.31
N CYS A 110 3.50 -8.06 1.08
CA CYS A 110 3.66 -9.43 0.59
C CYS A 110 2.33 -10.02 0.12
N SER A 111 1.26 -9.86 0.90
CA SER A 111 -0.07 -10.39 0.58
C SER A 111 -0.66 -9.74 -0.68
N MET A 112 -0.53 -8.42 -0.81
CA MET A 112 -0.97 -7.71 -2.01
C MET A 112 -0.18 -8.13 -3.26
N ALA A 113 1.16 -8.22 -3.15
CA ALA A 113 2.00 -8.61 -4.27
C ALA A 113 1.71 -10.04 -4.73
N LYS A 114 1.52 -10.96 -3.77
CA LYS A 114 1.13 -12.34 -4.06
C LYS A 114 -0.25 -12.43 -4.74
N ALA A 115 -1.26 -11.71 -4.24
CA ALA A 115 -2.59 -11.71 -4.85
C ALA A 115 -2.57 -11.22 -6.32
N ILE A 116 -1.76 -10.21 -6.62
CA ILE A 116 -1.56 -9.71 -7.99
C ILE A 116 -0.84 -10.76 -8.85
N MET A 117 0.23 -11.37 -8.35
CA MET A 117 0.96 -12.42 -9.09
C MET A 117 0.05 -13.62 -9.40
N ASP A 118 -0.73 -14.08 -8.42
CA ASP A 118 -1.65 -15.21 -8.58
C ASP A 118 -2.76 -14.88 -9.60
N PHE A 119 -3.25 -13.64 -9.61
CA PHE A 119 -4.17 -13.17 -10.64
C PHE A 119 -3.56 -13.21 -12.06
N GLU A 120 -2.33 -12.72 -12.21
CA GLU A 120 -1.63 -12.68 -13.50
C GLU A 120 -1.34 -14.09 -14.03
N LYS A 121 -0.87 -15.01 -13.17
CA LYS A 121 -0.65 -16.42 -13.54
C LYS A 121 -1.94 -17.07 -14.04
N ASN A 122 -3.05 -16.87 -13.33
CA ASN A 122 -4.34 -17.42 -13.72
C ASN A 122 -4.85 -16.84 -15.05
N LYS A 123 -4.56 -15.57 -15.37
CA LYS A 123 -4.87 -14.98 -16.68
C LYS A 123 -4.04 -15.57 -17.82
N LEU A 124 -2.77 -15.92 -17.57
CA LEU A 124 -1.89 -16.53 -18.57
C LEU A 124 -2.34 -17.97 -18.90
N VAL A 125 -2.64 -18.78 -17.87
CA VAL A 125 -3.14 -20.15 -18.05
C VAL A 125 -4.43 -20.19 -18.88
N VAL A 126 -5.34 -19.23 -18.67
CA VAL A 126 -6.60 -19.16 -19.45
C VAL A 126 -6.34 -18.78 -20.91
N LYS A 127 -5.34 -17.93 -21.19
CA LYS A 127 -4.96 -17.60 -22.58
C LYS A 127 -4.39 -18.83 -23.30
N ASP A 128 -3.49 -19.57 -22.67
CA ASP A 128 -2.83 -20.74 -23.27
C ASP A 128 -3.84 -21.86 -23.60
N ASN A 129 -4.82 -22.08 -22.72
CA ASN A 129 -5.90 -23.05 -22.94
C ASN A 129 -6.86 -22.64 -24.06
N LEU A 130 -7.10 -21.33 -24.26
CA LEU A 130 -7.91 -20.83 -25.38
C LEU A 130 -7.20 -20.95 -26.72
N THR A 131 -5.88 -20.80 -26.77
CA THR A 131 -5.10 -21.03 -28.00
C THR A 131 -5.01 -22.49 -28.42
N HIS A 132 -5.11 -23.44 -27.48
CA HIS A 132 -5.07 -24.87 -27.77
C HIS A 132 -6.45 -25.50 -28.05
N ALA A 133 -7.56 -24.80 -27.76
CA ALA A 133 -8.91 -25.29 -28.03
C ALA A 133 -9.41 -25.02 -29.47
N TYR A 134 -8.60 -24.36 -30.31
CA TYR A 134 -8.92 -24.00 -31.70
C TYR A 134 -8.01 -24.67 -32.75
N LEU A 135 -7.30 -25.76 -32.37
CA LEU A 135 -6.56 -26.63 -33.28
C LEU A 135 -7.19 -28.02 -33.27
#